data_AF-A0A968F0B1-F1
#
_entry.id   AF-A0A968F0B1-F1
#
_cell.length_a   1.000
_cell.length_b   1.000
_cell.length_c   1.000
_cell.angle_alpha   90.00
_cell.angle_beta   90.00
_cell.angle_gamma   90.00
#
_symmetry.space_group_name_H-M   'P 1'
#
loop_
_entity.id
_entity.type
_entity.pdbx_description
1 polymer ?
#
loop_
_entity_poly.entity_id
_entity_poly.type
_entity_poly.pdbx_seq_one_letter_code
_entity_poly.pdbx_strand_id
1 'polypeptide(L)'
;HVNAAITQGGRKINCRCLVITAGTFLNGLIHIGRKKIPAGRMGEKPSLGLSERLTELGFKIGRLKTGTPPRLDGKTIDYSKTEPQNGDKDFPPFSFRSNSINGNKAICHITF
;
A
#
# COMPACT_ATOMS: atom_id res chain seq x y z
N HIS A 1 -27.90 7.74 3.33
CA HIS A 1 -27.38 8.93 2.62
C HIS A 1 -26.15 9.47 3.35
N VAL A 2 -25.09 9.83 2.62
CA VAL A 2 -23.89 10.45 3.20
C VAL A 2 -23.96 11.96 2.95
N ASN A 3 -23.82 12.74 4.02
CA ASN A 3 -23.95 14.21 3.95
C ASN A 3 -22.64 14.94 4.28
N ALA A 4 -21.72 14.28 5.00
CA ALA A 4 -20.44 14.86 5.38
C ALA A 4 -19.43 13.79 5.84
N ALA A 5 -18.15 14.17 5.85
CA ALA A 5 -17.07 13.48 6.56
C ALA A 5 -16.59 14.34 7.74
N ILE A 6 -16.26 13.70 8.86
CA ILE A 6 -15.67 14.35 10.04
C ILE A 6 -14.19 13.96 10.10
N THR A 7 -13.31 14.96 10.13
CA THR A 7 -11.86 14.75 10.26
C THR A 7 -11.46 14.51 11.72
N GLN A 8 -10.24 14.02 11.95
CA GLN A 8 -9.71 13.83 13.31
C GLN A 8 -9.73 15.11 14.16
N GLY A 9 -9.54 16.28 13.54
CA GLY A 9 -9.62 17.59 14.21
C GLY A 9 -11.04 18.11 14.42
N GLY A 10 -12.08 17.28 14.21
CA GLY A 10 -13.48 17.65 14.39
C GLY A 10 -14.09 18.47 13.25
N ARG A 11 -13.31 18.89 12.25
CA ARG A 11 -13.84 19.61 11.08
C ARG A 11 -14.81 18.74 10.29
N LYS A 12 -15.99 19.29 10.03
CA LYS A 12 -17.02 18.72 9.15
C LYS A 12 -16.83 19.19 7.71
N ILE A 13 -16.78 18.26 6.78
CA ILE A 13 -16.66 18.52 5.34
C ILE A 13 -17.92 17.97 4.67
N ASN A 14 -18.79 18.85 4.20
CA ASN A 14 -20.05 18.45 3.55
C ASN A 14 -19.76 17.84 2.17
N CYS A 15 -20.47 16.77 1.82
CA CYS A 15 -20.36 16.11 0.53
C CYS A 15 -21.67 15.39 0.18
N ARG A 16 -21.93 15.21 -1.12
CA ARG A 16 -23.06 14.40 -1.62
C ARG A 16 -22.67 12.95 -1.88
N CYS A 17 -21.38 12.69 -2.05
CA CYS A 17 -20.79 11.38 -2.29
C CYS A 17 -19.43 11.32 -1.58
N LEU A 18 -19.11 10.18 -0.98
CA LEU A 18 -17.84 9.92 -0.31
C LEU A 18 -17.28 8.59 -0.82
N VAL A 19 -16.06 8.63 -1.35
CA VAL A 19 -15.32 7.43 -1.77
C VAL A 19 -14.23 7.16 -0.73
N ILE A 20 -14.20 5.94 -0.18
CA ILE A 20 -13.25 5.54 0.87
C ILE A 20 -12.21 4.60 0.27
N THR A 21 -10.95 5.04 0.23
CA THR A 21 -9.81 4.27 -0.26
C THR A 21 -8.73 4.15 0.83
N ALA A 22 -9.13 3.66 2.02
CA ALA A 22 -8.28 3.66 3.22
C ALA A 22 -7.04 2.76 3.14
N GLY A 23 -6.90 1.93 2.10
CA GLY A 23 -5.77 1.01 1.94
C GLY A 23 -5.55 0.14 3.18
N THR A 24 -4.32 0.09 3.67
CA THR A 24 -3.94 -0.68 4.87
C THR A 24 -4.07 0.10 6.18
N PHE A 25 -4.63 1.32 6.16
CA PHE A 25 -4.63 2.21 7.33
C PHE A 25 -5.75 1.95 8.33
N LEU A 26 -6.90 1.45 7.87
CA LEU A 26 -8.09 1.28 8.70
C LEU A 26 -7.83 0.25 9.81
N ASN A 27 -7.73 0.71 11.06
CA ASN A 27 -7.32 -0.11 12.21
C ASN A 27 -6.07 -0.98 11.92
N GLY A 28 -5.14 -0.38 11.15
CA GLY A 28 -3.91 -1.02 10.68
C GLY A 28 -3.00 -1.48 11.83
N LEU A 29 -2.38 -2.64 11.66
CA LEU A 29 -1.49 -3.25 12.66
C LEU A 29 -0.33 -3.96 11.97
N ILE A 30 0.89 -3.51 12.25
CA ILE A 30 2.12 -4.19 11.79
C ILE A 30 2.45 -5.31 12.76
N HIS A 31 2.84 -6.46 12.20
CA HIS A 31 3.33 -7.62 12.94
C HIS A 31 4.80 -7.88 12.60
N ILE A 32 5.68 -7.88 13.60
CA ILE A 32 7.09 -8.27 13.47
C ILE A 32 7.37 -9.32 14.55
N GLY A 33 7.39 -10.59 14.16
CA GLY A 33 7.36 -11.70 15.12
C GLY A 33 6.17 -11.58 16.07
N ARG A 34 6.45 -11.47 17.38
CA ARG A 34 5.43 -11.26 18.42
C ARG A 34 5.07 -9.78 18.64
N LYS A 35 5.87 -8.84 18.13
CA LYS A 35 5.64 -7.40 18.30
C LYS A 35 4.48 -6.95 17.42
N LYS A 36 3.54 -6.22 18.00
CA LYS A 36 2.39 -5.60 17.33
C LYS A 36 2.51 -4.08 17.45
N ILE A 37 2.43 -3.37 16.33
CA ILE A 37 2.60 -1.92 16.28
C ILE A 37 1.41 -1.30 15.55
N PRO A 38 0.60 -0.45 16.20
CA PRO A 38 -0.49 0.26 15.53
C PRO A 38 0.06 1.16 14.43
N ALA A 39 -0.24 0.84 13.17
CA ALA A 39 0.32 1.52 12.01
C ALA A 39 -0.42 1.12 10.72
N GLY A 40 -0.62 2.08 9.82
CA GLY A 40 -1.14 1.79 8.47
C GLY A 40 -0.03 1.30 7.53
N ARG A 41 1.14 1.90 7.66
CA ARG A 41 2.41 1.55 6.98
C ARG A 41 3.56 1.79 7.95
N MET A 42 4.75 1.27 7.65
CA MET A 42 5.92 1.47 8.51
C MET A 42 6.18 2.98 8.70
N GLY A 43 6.17 3.45 9.95
CA GLY A 43 6.34 4.86 10.29
C GLY A 43 5.08 5.74 10.20
N GLU A 44 3.95 5.20 9.72
CA GLU A 44 2.71 5.96 9.53
C GLU A 44 1.60 5.46 10.46
N LYS A 45 0.95 6.39 11.17
CA LYS A 45 -0.12 6.09 12.13
C LYS A 45 -1.34 5.45 11.42
N PRO A 46 -2.08 4.56 12.09
CA PRO A 46 -3.31 4.00 11.53
C PRO A 46 -4.44 5.04 11.56
N SER A 47 -5.45 4.82 10.71
CA SER A 47 -6.73 5.53 10.83
C SER A 47 -7.61 4.80 11.84
N LEU A 48 -8.12 5.53 12.82
CA LEU A 48 -9.02 5.03 13.86
C LEU A 48 -10.41 5.66 13.72
N GLY A 49 -11.44 5.01 14.26
CA GLY A 49 -12.82 5.54 14.32
C GLY A 49 -13.65 5.32 13.06
N LEU A 50 -13.05 5.37 11.87
CA LEU A 50 -13.80 5.18 10.62
C LEU A 50 -14.40 3.77 10.51
N SER A 51 -13.67 2.74 10.94
CA SER A 51 -14.13 1.34 10.95
C SER A 51 -15.32 1.13 11.87
N GLU A 52 -15.29 1.76 13.03
CA GLU A 52 -16.34 1.73 14.04
C GLU A 52 -17.61 2.40 13.48
N ARG A 53 -17.48 3.59 12.86
CA ARG A 53 -18.63 4.25 12.21
C ARG A 53 -19.20 3.44 11.05
N LEU A 54 -18.36 2.78 10.24
CA LEU A 54 -18.85 1.90 9.18
C LEU A 54 -19.62 0.71 9.77
N THR A 55 -19.14 0.14 10.88
CA THR A 55 -19.84 -0.94 11.60
C THR A 55 -21.20 -0.47 12.13
N GLU A 56 -21.25 0.70 12.76
CA GLU A 56 -22.50 1.32 13.24
C GLU A 56 -23.52 1.58 12.12
N LEU A 57 -23.04 1.86 10.90
CA LEU A 57 -23.88 2.03 9.72
C LEU A 57 -24.35 0.69 9.11
N GLY A 58 -24.01 -0.45 9.72
CA GLY A 58 -24.45 -1.78 9.31
C GLY A 58 -23.49 -2.50 8.35
N PHE A 59 -22.29 -1.98 8.10
CA PHE A 59 -21.30 -2.70 7.29
C PHE A 59 -20.63 -3.82 8.09
N LYS A 60 -20.40 -4.95 7.44
CA LYS A 60 -19.57 -6.03 7.99
C LYS A 60 -18.10 -5.68 7.79
N ILE A 61 -17.33 -5.66 8.87
CA ILE A 61 -15.90 -5.38 8.85
C ILE A 61 -15.12 -6.65 9.20
N GLY A 62 -14.09 -6.95 8.42
CA GLY A 62 -13.14 -8.04 8.65
C GLY A 62 -11.69 -7.52 8.65
N ARG A 63 -10.73 -8.42 8.94
CA ARG A 63 -9.29 -8.10 8.88
C ARG A 63 -8.60 -8.98 7.85
N LEU A 64 -7.83 -8.33 6.98
CA LEU A 64 -6.88 -8.99 6.09
C LEU A 64 -5.46 -8.75 6.61
N LYS A 65 -4.55 -9.67 6.26
CA LYS A 65 -3.13 -9.53 6.58
C LYS A 65 -2.31 -9.85 5.34
N THR A 66 -1.38 -8.96 5.03
CA THR A 66 -0.40 -9.13 3.96
C THR A 66 1.01 -8.97 4.54
N GLY A 67 1.99 -9.60 3.89
CA GLY A 67 3.40 -9.48 4.23
C GLY A 67 4.13 -8.57 3.27
N THR A 68 5.23 -7.97 3.72
CA THR A 68 6.20 -7.30 2.85
C THR A 68 7.58 -7.85 3.21
N PRO A 69 8.43 -8.18 2.23
CA PRO A 69 9.80 -8.59 2.52
C PRO A 69 10.61 -7.43 3.15
N PRO A 70 11.72 -7.73 3.85
CA PRO A 70 12.67 -6.72 4.28
C PRO A 70 13.28 -6.00 3.07
N ARG A 71 13.83 -4.80 3.31
CA ARG A 71 14.60 -4.07 2.30
C ARG A 71 16.08 -4.29 2.62
N LEU A 72 16.85 -4.70 1.63
CA LEU A 72 18.28 -4.97 1.76
C LEU A 72 19.07 -3.85 1.09
N ASP A 73 20.27 -3.57 1.58
CA ASP A 73 21.23 -2.71 0.87
C ASP A 73 21.81 -3.48 -0.32
N GLY A 74 21.61 -2.97 -1.53
CA GLY A 74 22.11 -3.63 -2.75
C GLY A 74 23.63 -3.77 -2.79
N LYS A 75 24.38 -2.88 -2.12
CA LYS A 75 25.85 -2.93 -2.09
C LYS A 75 26.40 -4.13 -1.32
N THR A 76 25.58 -4.73 -0.45
CA THR A 76 25.99 -5.88 0.36
C THR A 76 25.63 -7.23 -0.27
N ILE A 77 25.09 -7.23 -1.50
CA ILE A 77 24.66 -8.44 -2.21
C ILE A 77 25.75 -8.89 -3.18
N ASP A 78 26.12 -10.15 -3.10
CA ASP A 78 27.02 -10.79 -4.07
C ASP A 78 26.23 -11.25 -5.31
N TYR A 79 26.05 -10.34 -6.26
CA TYR A 79 25.29 -10.61 -7.49
C TYR A 79 25.94 -11.65 -8.41
N SER A 80 27.23 -11.97 -8.22
CA SER A 80 27.89 -13.01 -9.02
C SER A 80 27.31 -14.41 -8.79
N LYS A 81 26.59 -14.60 -7.68
CA LYS A 81 25.91 -15.84 -7.30
C LYS A 81 24.41 -15.84 -7.63
N THR A 82 23.97 -14.91 -8.46
CA THR A 82 22.56 -14.76 -8.85
C THR A 82 22.41 -14.81 -10.37
N GLU A 83 21.23 -15.18 -10.84
CA GLU A 83 20.92 -15.15 -12.27
C GLU A 83 20.27 -13.80 -12.65
N PRO A 84 20.85 -13.02 -13.58
CA PRO A 84 20.28 -11.76 -14.02
C PRO A 84 19.05 -11.97 -14.92
N GLN A 85 17.97 -11.25 -14.63
CA GLN A 85 16.72 -11.21 -15.38
C GLN A 85 16.50 -9.80 -15.94
N ASN A 86 16.72 -9.65 -17.25
CA ASN A 86 16.47 -8.40 -17.96
C ASN A 86 14.97 -8.23 -18.24
N GLY A 87 14.53 -6.97 -18.36
CA GLY A 87 13.21 -6.67 -18.90
C GLY A 87 13.09 -7.00 -20.39
N ASP A 88 11.86 -7.01 -20.89
CA ASP A 88 11.59 -7.25 -22.30
C ASP A 88 12.26 -6.19 -23.20
N LYS A 89 12.71 -6.61 -24.39
CA LYS A 89 13.34 -5.69 -25.37
C LYS A 89 12.32 -4.75 -26.01
N ASP A 90 11.12 -5.26 -26.26
CA ASP A 90 9.97 -4.49 -26.72
C ASP A 90 9.02 -4.30 -25.53
N PHE A 91 8.93 -3.07 -25.04
CA PHE A 91 8.17 -2.72 -23.84
C PHE A 91 7.13 -1.66 -24.18
N PRO A 92 5.87 -2.05 -24.41
CA PRO A 92 4.83 -1.09 -24.71
C PRO A 92 4.56 -0.21 -23.48
N PRO A 93 4.22 1.08 -23.68
CA PRO A 93 3.74 1.90 -22.58
C PRO A 93 2.46 1.30 -22.01
N PHE A 94 2.29 1.41 -20.70
CA PHE A 94 1.05 0.98 -20.05
C PHE A 94 -0.18 1.82 -20.47
N SER A 95 0.05 3.05 -20.93
CA SER A 95 -1.00 3.98 -21.36
C SER A 95 -1.11 4.05 -22.88
N PHE A 96 -2.32 3.91 -23.42
CA PHE A 96 -2.62 4.13 -24.84
C PHE A 96 -2.38 5.57 -25.33
N ARG A 97 -2.21 6.53 -24.40
CA ARG A 97 -1.94 7.94 -24.72
C ARG A 97 -0.46 8.25 -24.83
N SER A 98 0.39 7.35 -24.37
CA SER A 98 1.84 7.51 -24.44
C SER A 98 2.32 6.88 -25.74
N ASN A 99 3.07 7.65 -26.53
CA ASN A 99 3.63 7.15 -27.79
C ASN A 99 4.95 6.40 -27.60
N SER A 100 5.65 6.66 -26.48
CA SER A 100 6.87 5.97 -26.10
C SER A 100 7.14 6.13 -24.61
N ILE A 101 8.00 5.27 -24.06
CA ILE A 101 8.54 5.38 -22.71
C ILE A 101 10.05 5.17 -22.76
N ASN A 102 10.78 5.80 -21.84
CA ASN A 102 12.16 5.43 -21.59
C ASN A 102 12.16 4.11 -20.82
N GLY A 103 12.68 3.05 -21.45
CA GLY A 103 12.68 1.70 -20.87
C GLY A 103 13.37 1.64 -19.51
N ASN A 104 12.86 0.78 -18.64
CA ASN A 104 13.54 0.47 -17.38
C ASN A 104 14.79 -0.36 -17.68
N LYS A 105 15.96 0.15 -17.27
CA LYS A 105 17.25 -0.55 -17.43
C LYS A 105 17.67 -1.35 -16.20
N ALA A 106 16.86 -1.35 -15.14
CA ALA A 106 17.14 -2.15 -13.96
C ALA A 106 17.06 -3.64 -14.29
N ILE A 107 18.01 -4.41 -13.78
CA ILE A 107 18.08 -5.86 -13.92
C ILE A 107 17.59 -6.46 -12.60
N CYS A 108 16.63 -7.38 -12.67
CA CYS A 108 16.23 -8.19 -11.54
C CYS A 108 17.19 -9.37 -11.38
N HIS A 109 17.28 -9.97 -10.20
CA HIS A 109 18.19 -11.09 -9.94
C HIS A 109 17.44 -12.23 -9.26
N ILE A 110 17.64 -13.45 -9.75
CA ILE A 110 17.01 -14.68 -9.23
C ILE A 110 18.00 -15.42 -8.32
N THR A 111 17.51 -15.89 -7.18
CA THR A 111 18.25 -16.70 -6.18
C THR A 111 17.23 -17.54 -5.37
N PHE A 112 17.69 -18.53 -4.60
CA PHE A 112 16.86 -19.49 -3.87
C PHE A 112 17.34 -19.71 -2.44
#